data_AF-A0A9E1IEV9-F1
#
_entry.id   AF-A0A9E1IEV9-F1
#
_cell.length_a   1.000
_cell.length_b   1.000
_cell.length_c   1.000
_cell.angle_alpha   90.00
_cell.angle_beta   90.00
_cell.angle_gamma   90.00
#
_symmetry.space_group_name_H-M   'P 1'
#
loop_
_entity.id
_entity.type
_entity.pdbx_description
1 polymer ?
#
loop_
_entity_poly.entity_id
_entity_poly.type
_entity_poly.pdbx_seq_one_letter_code
_entity_poly.pdbx_strand_id
1 'polypeptide(L)'
;MTNNPYLSVWIRQWRNRRQFEGPWTQLRRMVVPLVSALLLVLLVRPIFLGFLDEGAEGWGYGLQQVALRGGIVVITALSLDIYSALIRGPDRAVLDIHPVNARQVVLFEMVRVAARRWWLVPLGAILLLPLAVEGAVGLWGLGVLVLACAWAMGLTSSAMMHLLAVQAAESKRIAPLLDMARGQNPRPQAAFLYAPGAVLLVCGGLVVLASQGANQVWSGESLGGIYLLLPLLVAAACASAVPRLAEAGWFRASPILADIDARYAAIGEREDGLRVYLDWTVRFLPQGIGRYAMKDFRHGWRGRRTLLVGAWLVGVAAFIGGWSDQSIGVERAALAIVAGIWLCSAVCVLMDKDEPEFLRAWLPAGGSSRYLARAYVLCAWLQPCLWLGVASVTIRRGLIDGGAVLLFGVVAMVLAVPSSMVCGQLRDRGLAVYGPVAAVAAAVLGVLITGGWS
;
A
#
# COMPACT_ATOMS: atom_id res chain seq x y z
N MET A 1 10.13 -5.60 -30.44
CA MET A 1 8.92 -5.47 -29.58
C MET A 1 7.63 -5.12 -30.37
N THR A 2 7.68 -4.92 -31.70
CA THR A 2 6.57 -4.39 -32.51
C THR A 2 5.42 -5.36 -32.82
N ASN A 3 5.56 -6.67 -32.56
CA ASN A 3 4.55 -7.69 -32.91
C ASN A 3 3.88 -8.39 -31.70
N ASN A 4 3.72 -7.71 -30.55
CA ASN A 4 2.96 -8.28 -29.42
C ASN A 4 1.46 -7.86 -29.52
N PRO A 5 0.53 -8.77 -29.86
CA PRO A 5 -0.87 -8.43 -30.05
C PRO A 5 -1.54 -7.97 -28.75
N TYR A 6 -1.21 -8.58 -27.60
CA TYR A 6 -1.75 -8.23 -26.29
C TYR A 6 -1.38 -6.80 -25.90
N LEU A 7 -0.11 -6.44 -26.10
CA LEU A 7 0.37 -5.09 -25.84
C LEU A 7 -0.32 -4.07 -26.75
N SER A 8 -0.51 -4.40 -28.04
CA SER A 8 -1.18 -3.51 -29.00
C SER A 8 -2.64 -3.22 -28.61
N VAL A 9 -3.39 -4.25 -28.20
CA VAL A 9 -4.78 -4.12 -27.75
C VAL A 9 -4.84 -3.29 -26.47
N TRP A 10 -3.96 -3.55 -25.51
CA TRP A 10 -3.90 -2.79 -24.27
C TRP A 10 -3.57 -1.31 -24.50
N ILE A 11 -2.59 -1.00 -25.36
CA ILE A 11 -2.25 0.39 -25.72
C ILE A 11 -3.46 1.08 -26.34
N ARG A 12 -4.19 0.42 -27.25
CA ARG A 12 -5.44 0.96 -27.84
C ARG A 12 -6.50 1.22 -26.77
N GLN A 13 -6.76 0.24 -25.89
CA GLN A 13 -7.73 0.41 -24.80
C GLN A 13 -7.34 1.52 -23.82
N TRP A 14 -6.05 1.68 -23.56
CA TRP A 14 -5.53 2.74 -22.68
C TRP A 14 -5.67 4.12 -23.32
N ARG A 15 -5.36 4.25 -24.62
CA ARG A 15 -5.58 5.48 -25.39
C ARG A 15 -7.06 5.84 -25.43
N ASN A 16 -7.93 4.88 -25.72
CA ASN A 16 -9.38 5.09 -25.74
C ASN A 16 -9.88 5.53 -24.36
N ARG A 17 -9.47 4.84 -23.28
CA ARG A 17 -9.82 5.26 -21.91
C ARG A 17 -9.39 6.69 -21.62
N ARG A 18 -8.19 7.10 -22.01
CA ARG A 18 -7.73 8.49 -21.87
C ARG A 18 -8.61 9.47 -22.65
N GLN A 19 -9.03 9.13 -23.86
CA GLN A 19 -9.91 10.01 -24.65
C GLN A 19 -11.30 10.17 -24.02
N PHE A 20 -11.86 9.10 -23.43
CA PHE A 20 -13.16 9.15 -22.76
C PHE A 20 -13.12 9.74 -21.35
N GLU A 21 -12.01 9.58 -20.64
CA GLU A 21 -11.78 10.21 -19.35
C GLU A 21 -11.44 11.69 -19.59
N GLY A 22 -12.43 12.56 -19.38
CA GLY A 22 -12.27 14.01 -19.55
C GLY A 22 -11.03 14.60 -18.84
N PRO A 23 -10.56 15.79 -19.25
CA PRO A 23 -9.28 16.36 -18.83
C PRO A 23 -9.15 16.49 -17.31
N TRP A 24 -10.26 16.71 -16.61
CA TRP A 24 -10.30 16.77 -15.15
C TRP A 24 -9.87 15.46 -14.47
N THR A 25 -10.30 14.32 -14.99
CA THR A 25 -9.93 13.00 -14.44
C THR A 25 -8.44 12.74 -14.64
N GLN A 26 -7.88 13.16 -15.77
CA GLN A 26 -6.46 13.04 -16.04
C GLN A 26 -5.62 13.95 -15.14
N LEU A 27 -6.03 15.22 -15.01
CA LEU A 27 -5.39 16.18 -14.12
C LEU A 27 -5.40 15.67 -12.67
N ARG A 28 -6.56 15.21 -12.19
CA ARG A 28 -6.70 14.64 -10.84
C ARG A 28 -5.77 13.46 -10.62
N ARG A 29 -5.60 12.58 -11.61
CA ARG A 29 -4.68 11.42 -11.53
C ARG A 29 -3.20 11.82 -11.45
N MET A 30 -2.82 13.00 -11.93
CA MET A 30 -1.45 13.49 -11.87
C MET A 30 -1.21 14.37 -10.65
N VAL A 31 -2.10 15.33 -10.40
CA VAL A 31 -1.96 16.33 -9.34
C VAL A 31 -2.09 15.69 -7.96
N VAL A 32 -3.05 14.78 -7.76
CA VAL A 32 -3.25 14.17 -6.43
C VAL A 32 -2.01 13.41 -5.97
N PRO A 33 -1.42 12.48 -6.76
CA PRO A 33 -0.18 11.82 -6.33
C PRO A 33 1.00 12.78 -6.14
N LEU A 34 1.13 13.81 -6.99
CA LEU A 34 2.21 14.80 -6.86
C LEU A 34 2.08 15.60 -5.55
N VAL A 35 0.90 16.12 -5.27
CA VAL A 35 0.62 16.87 -4.03
C VAL A 35 0.78 15.95 -2.83
N SER A 36 0.27 14.72 -2.90
CA SER A 36 0.49 13.73 -1.84
C SER A 36 1.97 13.42 -1.61
N ALA A 37 2.77 13.31 -2.68
CA ALA A 37 4.21 13.08 -2.59
C ALA A 37 4.92 14.27 -1.92
N LEU A 38 4.60 15.50 -2.33
CA LEU A 38 5.17 16.72 -1.76
C LEU A 38 4.79 16.89 -0.29
N LEU A 39 3.53 16.63 0.08
CA LEU A 39 3.11 16.65 1.48
C LEU A 39 3.81 15.55 2.30
N LEU A 40 4.05 14.38 1.69
CA LEU A 40 4.77 13.28 2.32
C LEU A 40 6.24 13.62 2.60
N VAL A 41 6.87 14.53 1.82
CA VAL A 41 8.23 15.02 2.11
C VAL A 41 8.32 15.63 3.51
N LEU A 42 7.31 16.42 3.91
CA LEU A 42 7.29 17.07 5.22
C LEU A 42 7.26 16.05 6.38
N LEU A 43 6.65 14.90 6.13
CA LEU A 43 6.58 13.80 7.08
C LEU A 43 7.86 12.95 7.06
N VAL A 44 8.42 12.70 5.87
CA VAL A 44 9.55 11.79 5.65
C VAL A 44 10.90 12.44 5.98
N ARG A 45 11.10 13.74 5.68
CA ARG A 45 12.36 14.46 5.97
C ARG A 45 12.87 14.25 7.40
N PRO A 46 12.10 14.53 8.46
CA PRO A 46 12.61 14.44 9.84
C PRO A 46 13.00 13.02 10.28
N ILE A 47 12.51 11.97 9.61
CA ILE A 47 12.68 10.58 10.05
C ILE A 47 13.71 9.87 9.20
N PHE A 48 13.62 10.05 7.89
CA PHE A 48 14.48 9.37 6.94
C PHE A 48 15.65 10.24 6.52
N LEU A 49 15.47 11.57 6.50
CA LEU A 49 16.50 12.54 6.09
C LEU A 49 16.99 13.41 7.25
N GLY A 50 16.85 12.97 8.51
CA GLY A 50 17.33 13.70 9.67
C GLY A 50 18.84 13.94 9.67
N PHE A 51 19.60 13.05 9.00
CA PHE A 51 21.04 13.21 8.77
C PHE A 51 21.41 14.48 8.00
N LEU A 52 20.46 15.13 7.31
CA LEU A 52 20.71 16.42 6.65
C LEU A 52 21.07 17.50 7.67
N ASP A 53 20.52 17.40 8.88
CA ASP A 53 20.73 18.37 9.94
C ASP A 53 22.09 18.14 10.68
N GLU A 54 22.77 17.01 10.43
CA GLU A 54 24.05 16.63 11.06
C GLU A 54 25.31 17.13 10.29
N GLY A 55 25.12 17.71 9.10
CA GLY A 55 26.20 18.22 8.25
C GLY A 55 26.64 17.28 7.12
N ALA A 56 27.38 17.83 6.15
CA ALA A 56 27.64 17.19 4.85
C ALA A 56 28.44 15.87 4.93
N GLU A 57 29.25 15.69 5.97
CA GLU A 57 30.09 14.49 6.16
C GLU A 57 29.24 13.21 6.33
N GLY A 58 28.05 13.31 6.92
CA GLY A 58 27.15 12.18 7.16
C GLY A 58 26.20 11.84 6.00
N TRP A 59 26.12 12.70 4.98
CA TRP A 59 25.07 12.60 3.97
C TRP A 59 25.14 11.34 3.11
N GLY A 60 26.35 10.87 2.78
CA GLY A 60 26.54 9.64 2.00
C GLY A 60 26.00 8.39 2.72
N TYR A 61 26.32 8.25 4.01
CA TYR A 61 25.80 7.17 4.84
C TYR A 61 24.29 7.29 5.07
N GLY A 62 23.80 8.50 5.30
CA GLY A 62 22.37 8.78 5.41
C GLY A 62 21.60 8.34 4.16
N LEU A 63 22.08 8.74 2.98
CA LEU A 63 21.49 8.33 1.70
C LEU A 63 21.50 6.80 1.55
N GLN A 64 22.62 6.14 1.86
CA GLN A 64 22.74 4.68 1.76
C GLN A 64 21.60 3.97 2.50
N GLN A 65 21.26 4.42 3.72
CA GLN A 65 20.19 3.82 4.52
C GLN A 65 18.79 4.09 3.93
N VAL A 66 18.55 5.30 3.44
CA VAL A 66 17.25 5.67 2.85
C VAL A 66 17.03 4.97 1.51
N ALA A 67 18.04 4.97 0.65
CA ALA A 67 17.99 4.31 -0.64
C ALA A 67 17.82 2.79 -0.50
N LEU A 68 18.45 2.17 0.51
CA LEU A 68 18.24 0.77 0.85
C LEU A 68 16.77 0.47 1.20
N ARG A 69 16.21 1.20 2.17
CA ARG A 69 14.82 1.02 2.62
C ARG A 69 13.83 1.29 1.49
N GLY A 70 14.03 2.38 0.75
CA GLY A 70 13.22 2.74 -0.40
C GLY A 70 13.28 1.68 -1.51
N GLY A 71 14.46 1.16 -1.81
CA GLY A 71 14.65 0.09 -2.80
C GLY A 71 13.94 -1.20 -2.41
N ILE A 72 14.01 -1.62 -1.14
CA ILE A 72 13.30 -2.79 -0.62
C ILE A 72 11.78 -2.61 -0.77
N VAL A 73 11.24 -1.43 -0.44
CA VAL A 73 9.81 -1.12 -0.61
C VAL A 73 9.39 -1.20 -2.08
N VAL A 74 10.19 -0.63 -2.99
CA VAL A 74 9.95 -0.69 -4.44
C VAL A 74 9.91 -2.14 -4.92
N ILE A 75 10.90 -2.95 -4.55
CA ILE A 75 10.95 -4.38 -4.92
C ILE A 75 9.74 -5.13 -4.36
N THR A 76 9.36 -4.87 -3.11
CA THR A 76 8.21 -5.53 -2.46
C THR A 76 6.94 -5.25 -3.25
N ALA A 77 6.68 -3.97 -3.54
CA ALA A 77 5.49 -3.55 -4.29
C ALA A 77 5.44 -4.22 -5.68
N LEU A 78 6.55 -4.17 -6.42
CA LEU A 78 6.64 -4.77 -7.75
C LEU A 78 6.50 -6.29 -7.71
N SER A 79 7.06 -6.95 -6.70
CA SER A 79 6.97 -8.40 -6.54
C SER A 79 5.54 -8.88 -6.32
N LEU A 80 4.76 -8.15 -5.52
CA LEU A 80 3.34 -8.41 -5.29
C LEU A 80 2.48 -8.10 -6.52
N ASP A 81 2.77 -7.02 -7.24
CA ASP A 81 2.04 -6.70 -8.47
C ASP A 81 2.33 -7.69 -9.59
N ILE A 82 3.58 -8.11 -9.75
CA ILE A 82 3.96 -9.12 -10.74
C ILE A 82 3.35 -10.47 -10.38
N TYR A 83 3.31 -10.85 -9.09
CA TYR A 83 2.56 -12.03 -8.65
C TYR A 83 1.09 -11.93 -9.06
N SER A 84 0.47 -10.79 -8.75
CA SER A 84 -0.94 -10.54 -9.06
C SER A 84 -1.21 -10.53 -10.56
N ALA A 85 -0.25 -10.07 -11.38
CA ALA A 85 -0.38 -10.04 -12.84
C ALA A 85 -0.16 -11.41 -13.49
N LEU A 86 0.89 -12.13 -13.08
CA LEU A 86 1.30 -13.39 -13.73
C LEU A 86 0.57 -14.62 -13.19
N ILE A 87 0.32 -14.68 -11.88
CA ILE A 87 -0.21 -15.87 -11.20
C ILE A 87 -1.70 -15.72 -10.95
N ARG A 88 -2.16 -14.59 -10.42
CA ARG A 88 -3.58 -14.35 -10.05
C ARG A 88 -4.29 -13.33 -10.96
N GLY A 89 -3.75 -13.10 -12.16
CA GLY A 89 -4.23 -12.03 -13.04
C GLY A 89 -5.61 -12.34 -13.64
N PRO A 90 -6.49 -11.34 -13.82
CA PRO A 90 -7.80 -11.55 -14.43
C PRO A 90 -7.69 -12.04 -15.89
N ASP A 91 -6.65 -11.61 -16.61
CA ASP A 91 -6.41 -12.03 -17.99
C ASP A 91 -6.04 -13.51 -18.06
N ARG A 92 -5.43 -14.06 -17.01
CA ARG A 92 -5.02 -15.47 -16.95
C ARG A 92 -6.23 -16.40 -17.07
N ALA A 93 -7.31 -16.09 -16.34
CA ALA A 93 -8.55 -16.88 -16.35
C ALA A 93 -9.27 -16.91 -17.71
N VAL A 94 -8.89 -16.01 -18.63
CA VAL A 94 -9.43 -15.96 -20.00
C VAL A 94 -8.42 -16.55 -20.97
N LEU A 95 -7.13 -16.26 -20.81
CA LEU A 95 -6.10 -16.61 -21.78
C LEU A 95 -5.59 -18.04 -21.64
N ASP A 96 -5.72 -18.68 -20.47
CA ASP A 96 -5.16 -20.00 -20.23
C ASP A 96 -5.91 -21.14 -20.96
N ILE A 97 -7.18 -20.92 -21.30
CA ILE A 97 -7.99 -21.83 -22.13
C ILE A 97 -7.71 -21.69 -23.65
N HIS A 98 -6.93 -20.69 -24.05
CA HIS A 98 -6.67 -20.38 -25.46
C HIS A 98 -5.22 -20.68 -25.87
N PRO A 99 -4.95 -20.99 -27.15
CA PRO A 99 -3.59 -21.21 -27.64
C PRO A 99 -2.83 -19.88 -27.77
N VAL A 100 -2.36 -19.37 -26.64
CA VAL A 100 -1.65 -18.09 -26.54
C VAL A 100 -0.13 -18.27 -26.53
N ASN A 101 0.61 -17.30 -27.06
CA ASN A 101 2.06 -17.27 -26.92
C ASN A 101 2.43 -16.78 -25.51
N ALA A 102 2.80 -17.71 -24.63
CA ALA A 102 3.17 -17.43 -23.24
C ALA A 102 4.26 -16.36 -23.09
N ARG A 103 5.28 -16.34 -23.97
CA ARG A 103 6.32 -15.30 -23.95
C ARG A 103 5.72 -13.92 -24.08
N GLN A 104 4.82 -13.76 -25.04
CA GLN A 104 4.19 -12.47 -25.34
C GLN A 104 3.22 -12.05 -24.24
N VAL A 105 2.49 -12.99 -23.62
CA VAL A 105 1.59 -12.70 -22.48
C VAL A 105 2.40 -12.21 -21.28
N VAL A 106 3.46 -12.92 -20.89
CA VAL A 106 4.31 -12.52 -19.76
C VAL A 106 4.97 -11.15 -20.01
N LEU A 107 5.51 -10.93 -21.21
CA LEU A 107 6.09 -9.62 -21.55
C LEU A 107 5.05 -8.50 -21.53
N PHE A 108 3.83 -8.77 -22.00
CA PHE A 108 2.72 -7.84 -21.92
C PHE A 108 2.39 -7.49 -20.46
N GLU A 109 2.27 -8.49 -19.59
CA GLU A 109 1.96 -8.29 -18.18
C GLU A 109 3.06 -7.50 -17.45
N MET A 110 4.33 -7.80 -17.74
CA MET A 110 5.45 -7.04 -17.19
C MET A 110 5.40 -5.57 -17.64
N VAL A 111 5.16 -5.30 -18.92
CA VAL A 111 5.05 -3.92 -19.44
C VAL A 111 3.85 -3.21 -18.83
N ARG A 112 2.73 -3.92 -18.65
CA ARG A 112 1.54 -3.37 -18.00
C ARG A 112 1.80 -2.99 -16.54
N VAL A 113 2.50 -3.84 -15.78
CA VAL A 113 2.90 -3.54 -14.41
C VAL A 113 3.90 -2.39 -14.37
N ALA A 114 4.92 -2.41 -15.24
CA ALA A 114 5.88 -1.31 -15.39
C ALA A 114 5.17 0.02 -15.67
N ALA A 115 4.23 0.06 -16.62
CA ALA A 115 3.47 1.26 -16.94
C ALA A 115 2.43 1.65 -15.87
N ARG A 116 2.07 0.76 -14.95
CA ARG A 116 1.24 1.11 -13.77
C ARG A 116 2.07 1.60 -12.60
N ARG A 117 3.35 1.22 -12.52
CA ARG A 117 4.25 1.49 -11.39
C ARG A 117 5.47 2.33 -11.75
N TRP A 118 5.51 2.91 -12.95
CA TRP A 118 6.59 3.82 -13.38
C TRP A 118 6.75 5.01 -12.43
N TRP A 119 5.64 5.46 -11.82
CA TRP A 119 5.60 6.59 -10.89
C TRP A 119 6.36 6.35 -9.57
N LEU A 120 6.73 5.11 -9.25
CA LEU A 120 7.50 4.81 -8.03
C LEU A 120 8.87 5.52 -8.02
N VAL A 121 9.54 5.61 -9.17
CA VAL A 121 10.85 6.27 -9.28
C VAL A 121 10.72 7.80 -9.16
N PRO A 122 9.83 8.49 -9.90
CA PRO A 122 9.54 9.91 -9.68
C PRO A 122 9.08 10.22 -8.25
N LEU A 123 8.26 9.37 -7.63
CA LEU A 123 7.87 9.53 -6.24
C LEU A 123 9.11 9.51 -5.34
N GLY A 124 10.00 8.53 -5.51
CA GLY A 124 11.27 8.46 -4.80
C GLY A 124 12.13 9.72 -5.00
N ALA A 125 12.19 10.24 -6.23
CA ALA A 125 12.91 11.48 -6.54
C ALA A 125 12.33 12.70 -5.82
N ILE A 126 11.01 12.80 -5.71
CA ILE A 126 10.33 13.85 -4.93
C ILE A 126 10.62 13.69 -3.44
N LEU A 127 10.57 12.46 -2.91
CA LEU A 127 10.86 12.20 -1.50
C LEU A 127 12.30 12.50 -1.11
N LEU A 128 13.24 12.33 -2.04
CA LEU A 128 14.65 12.67 -1.87
C LEU A 128 14.97 14.14 -2.23
N LEU A 129 14.00 14.92 -2.72
CA LEU A 129 14.20 16.31 -3.15
C LEU A 129 14.92 17.20 -2.12
N PRO A 130 14.72 17.05 -0.79
CA PRO A 130 15.46 17.84 0.19
C PRO A 130 16.98 17.77 0.01
N LEU A 131 17.55 16.65 -0.43
CA LEU A 131 18.99 16.56 -0.73
C LEU A 131 19.42 17.56 -1.80
N ALA A 132 18.63 17.72 -2.86
CA ALA A 132 18.92 18.67 -3.92
C ALA A 132 18.75 20.13 -3.46
N VAL A 133 17.75 20.39 -2.60
CA VAL A 133 17.50 21.72 -2.01
C VAL A 133 18.66 22.16 -1.11
N GLU A 134 19.25 21.24 -0.34
CA GLU A 134 20.45 21.48 0.47
C GLU A 134 21.75 21.53 -0.37
N GLY A 135 21.68 21.50 -1.70
CA GLY A 135 22.82 21.61 -2.61
C GLY A 135 23.48 20.29 -3.03
N ALA A 136 23.02 19.14 -2.51
CA ALA A 136 23.57 17.80 -2.79
C ALA A 136 22.97 17.15 -4.05
N VAL A 137 22.95 17.87 -5.19
CA VAL A 137 22.29 17.39 -6.42
C VAL A 137 22.85 16.06 -6.93
N GLY A 138 24.17 15.86 -6.83
CA GLY A 138 24.81 14.60 -7.21
C GLY A 138 24.34 13.43 -6.35
N LEU A 139 24.26 13.63 -5.04
CA LEU A 139 23.80 12.63 -4.08
C LEU A 139 22.30 12.30 -4.26
N TRP A 140 21.47 13.32 -4.52
CA TRP A 140 20.08 13.12 -4.94
C TRP A 140 19.99 12.24 -6.19
N GLY A 141 20.78 12.53 -7.23
CA GLY A 141 20.83 11.75 -8.47
C GLY A 141 21.22 10.28 -8.24
N LEU A 142 22.21 10.02 -7.39
CA LEU A 142 22.62 8.67 -7.00
C LEU A 142 21.50 7.92 -6.27
N GLY A 143 20.79 8.59 -5.37
CA GLY A 143 19.61 8.02 -4.69
C GLY A 143 18.50 7.62 -5.66
N VAL A 144 18.16 8.50 -6.60
CA VAL A 144 17.18 8.22 -7.67
C VAL A 144 17.64 7.05 -8.53
N LEU A 145 18.92 6.97 -8.85
CA LEU A 145 19.49 5.87 -9.63
C LEU A 145 19.38 4.53 -8.89
N VAL A 146 19.66 4.47 -7.58
CA VAL A 146 19.46 3.25 -6.77
C VAL A 146 17.99 2.80 -6.82
N LEU A 147 17.04 3.73 -6.70
CA LEU A 147 15.61 3.41 -6.79
C LEU A 147 15.20 2.94 -8.19
N ALA A 148 15.77 3.52 -9.25
CA ALA A 148 15.55 3.07 -10.63
C ALA A 148 16.12 1.66 -10.87
N CYS A 149 17.31 1.38 -10.35
CA CYS A 149 17.93 0.05 -10.36
C CYS A 149 17.06 -0.98 -9.63
N ALA A 150 16.58 -0.64 -8.42
CA ALA A 150 15.66 -1.48 -7.64
C ALA A 150 14.33 -1.72 -8.38
N TRP A 151 13.82 -0.71 -9.07
CA TRP A 151 12.60 -0.81 -9.89
C TRP A 151 12.78 -1.76 -11.08
N ALA A 152 13.87 -1.60 -11.85
CA ALA A 152 14.15 -2.43 -13.00
C ALA A 152 14.35 -3.90 -12.59
N MET A 153 15.18 -4.12 -11.56
CA MET A 153 15.44 -5.45 -11.00
C MET A 153 14.17 -6.06 -10.40
N GLY A 154 13.41 -5.30 -9.61
CA GLY A 154 12.15 -5.76 -9.02
C GLY A 154 11.17 -6.28 -10.07
N LEU A 155 11.03 -5.59 -11.21
CA LEU A 155 10.17 -6.07 -12.30
C LEU A 155 10.65 -7.40 -12.90
N THR A 156 11.92 -7.48 -13.28
CA THR A 156 12.44 -8.62 -14.06
C THR A 156 12.72 -9.83 -13.19
N SER A 157 13.29 -9.63 -12.00
CA SER A 157 13.65 -10.69 -11.07
C SER A 157 12.41 -11.27 -10.41
N SER A 158 11.37 -10.46 -10.12
CA SER A 158 10.09 -11.01 -9.67
C SER A 158 9.42 -11.85 -10.74
N ALA A 159 9.38 -11.40 -11.99
CA ALA A 159 8.78 -12.19 -13.07
C ALA A 159 9.51 -13.54 -13.23
N MET A 160 10.84 -13.52 -13.20
CA MET A 160 11.67 -14.72 -13.23
C MET A 160 11.34 -15.65 -12.04
N MET A 161 11.34 -15.12 -10.81
CA MET A 161 11.16 -15.92 -9.60
C MET A 161 9.76 -16.55 -9.52
N HIS A 162 8.71 -15.81 -9.92
CA HIS A 162 7.34 -16.35 -9.96
C HIS A 162 7.17 -17.46 -11.01
N LEU A 163 7.90 -17.39 -12.13
CA LEU A 163 7.91 -18.47 -13.12
C LEU A 163 8.76 -19.67 -12.63
N LEU A 164 9.86 -19.42 -11.92
CA LEU A 164 10.64 -20.47 -11.27
C LEU A 164 9.88 -21.15 -10.13
N ALA A 165 8.98 -20.44 -9.45
CA ALA A 165 8.12 -21.02 -8.41
C ALA A 165 7.26 -22.18 -8.95
N VAL A 166 6.83 -22.10 -10.21
CA VAL A 166 6.13 -23.19 -10.90
C VAL A 166 7.00 -24.44 -11.00
N GLN A 167 8.27 -24.27 -11.40
CA GLN A 167 9.22 -25.37 -11.47
C GLN A 167 9.57 -25.91 -10.07
N ALA A 168 9.69 -25.02 -9.08
CA ALA A 168 9.96 -25.38 -7.69
C ALA A 168 8.80 -26.20 -7.10
N ALA A 169 7.55 -25.87 -7.42
CA ALA A 169 6.37 -26.62 -7.00
C ALA A 169 6.38 -28.09 -7.49
N GLU A 170 6.90 -28.33 -8.70
CA GLU A 170 6.98 -29.66 -9.32
C GLU A 170 8.31 -30.38 -9.00
N SER A 171 9.32 -29.67 -8.49
CA SER A 171 10.69 -30.19 -8.35
C SER A 171 10.85 -31.14 -7.16
N LYS A 172 11.27 -32.37 -7.44
CA LYS A 172 11.68 -33.34 -6.40
C LYS A 172 12.92 -32.89 -5.61
N ARG A 173 13.79 -32.07 -6.21
CA ARG A 173 15.03 -31.59 -5.55
C ARG A 173 14.75 -30.53 -4.50
N ILE A 174 13.78 -29.65 -4.78
CA ILE A 174 13.41 -28.53 -3.90
C ILE A 174 12.31 -28.95 -2.91
N ALA A 175 11.62 -30.06 -3.18
CA ALA A 175 10.57 -30.60 -2.31
C ALA A 175 10.94 -30.69 -0.83
N PRO A 176 12.13 -31.19 -0.40
CA PRO A 176 12.47 -31.26 1.02
C PRO A 176 12.51 -29.88 1.69
N LEU A 177 13.06 -28.88 0.99
CA LEU A 177 13.14 -27.50 1.50
C LEU A 177 11.73 -26.89 1.63
N LEU A 178 10.88 -27.07 0.63
CA LEU A 178 9.50 -26.58 0.67
C LEU A 178 8.67 -27.34 1.71
N ASP A 179 8.90 -28.64 1.89
CA ASP A 179 8.20 -29.44 2.89
C ASP A 179 8.58 -29.03 4.32
N MET A 180 9.83 -28.61 4.54
CA MET A 180 10.26 -28.02 5.80
C MET A 180 9.63 -26.63 6.04
N ALA A 181 9.53 -25.80 5.00
CA ALA A 181 9.06 -24.42 5.15
C ALA A 181 7.52 -24.30 5.17
N ARG A 182 6.79 -25.14 4.42
CA ARG A 182 5.36 -24.92 4.11
C ARG A 182 4.40 -25.01 5.29
N GLY A 183 4.83 -25.62 6.40
CA GLY A 183 3.94 -25.96 7.50
C GLY A 183 2.76 -26.81 7.02
N GLN A 184 1.54 -26.35 7.25
CA GLN A 184 0.31 -27.04 6.82
C GLN A 184 -0.10 -26.74 5.36
N ASN A 185 0.55 -25.77 4.70
CA ASN A 185 0.17 -25.42 3.33
C ASN A 185 0.56 -26.53 2.34
N PRO A 186 -0.26 -26.80 1.30
CA PRO A 186 0.17 -27.57 0.15
C PRO A 186 1.49 -27.06 -0.44
N ARG A 187 2.39 -27.97 -0.81
CA ARG A 187 3.71 -27.63 -1.37
C ARG A 187 3.65 -26.65 -2.55
N PRO A 188 2.73 -26.81 -3.52
CA PRO A 188 2.67 -25.87 -4.64
C PRO A 188 2.26 -24.45 -4.20
N GLN A 189 1.38 -24.34 -3.20
CA GLN A 189 1.02 -23.05 -2.62
C GLN A 189 2.20 -22.40 -1.91
N ALA A 190 2.97 -23.17 -1.15
CA ALA A 190 4.15 -22.67 -0.46
C ALA A 190 5.18 -22.10 -1.44
N ALA A 191 5.39 -22.75 -2.59
CA ALA A 191 6.29 -22.23 -3.62
C ALA A 191 5.85 -20.83 -4.12
N PHE A 192 4.55 -20.62 -4.36
CA PHE A 192 4.03 -19.31 -4.74
C PHE A 192 4.04 -18.29 -3.60
N LEU A 193 3.75 -18.70 -2.37
CA LEU A 193 3.70 -17.84 -1.19
C LEU A 193 5.10 -17.31 -0.84
N TYR A 194 6.13 -18.13 -1.00
CA TYR A 194 7.52 -17.76 -0.66
C TYR A 194 8.28 -17.09 -1.80
N ALA A 195 7.77 -17.13 -3.04
CA ALA A 195 8.42 -16.47 -4.17
C ALA A 195 8.66 -14.97 -3.94
N PRO A 196 7.71 -14.16 -3.41
CA PRO A 196 7.99 -12.77 -3.05
C PRO A 196 9.10 -12.62 -2.00
N GLY A 197 9.15 -13.52 -1.01
CA GLY A 197 10.21 -13.52 0.01
C GLY A 197 11.58 -13.84 -0.57
N ALA A 198 11.66 -14.82 -1.49
CA ALA A 198 12.89 -15.15 -2.19
C ALA A 198 13.39 -13.99 -3.07
N VAL A 199 12.48 -13.28 -3.76
CA VAL A 199 12.81 -12.05 -4.47
C VAL A 199 13.41 -11.02 -3.51
N LEU A 200 12.76 -10.78 -2.37
CA LEU A 200 13.21 -9.79 -1.41
C LEU A 200 14.58 -10.11 -0.83
N LEU A 201 14.86 -11.38 -0.54
CA LEU A 201 16.16 -11.79 -0.03
C LEU A 201 17.27 -11.54 -1.06
N VAL A 202 17.09 -11.98 -2.31
CA VAL A 202 18.09 -11.85 -3.36
C VAL A 202 18.25 -10.39 -3.80
N CYS A 203 17.14 -9.73 -4.13
CA CYS A 203 17.14 -8.36 -4.62
C CYS A 203 17.49 -7.37 -3.51
N GLY A 204 17.09 -7.64 -2.25
CA GLY A 204 17.46 -6.83 -1.10
C GLY A 204 18.98 -6.79 -0.88
N GLY A 205 19.66 -7.94 -0.97
CA GLY A 205 21.12 -8.00 -0.91
C GLY A 205 21.79 -7.17 -2.03
N LEU A 206 21.24 -7.19 -3.25
CA LEU A 206 21.74 -6.38 -4.36
C LEU A 206 21.47 -4.88 -4.17
N VAL A 207 20.36 -4.50 -3.54
CA VAL A 207 20.09 -3.10 -3.17
C VAL A 207 21.03 -2.62 -2.08
N VAL A 208 21.42 -3.47 -1.11
CA VAL A 208 22.47 -3.14 -0.13
C VAL A 208 23.77 -2.79 -0.85
N LEU A 209 24.18 -3.59 -1.82
CA LEU A 209 25.39 -3.31 -2.60
C LEU A 209 25.25 -2.02 -3.41
N ALA A 210 24.11 -1.79 -4.06
CA ALA A 210 23.90 -0.57 -4.83
C ALA A 210 23.84 0.70 -3.97
N SER A 211 23.24 0.64 -2.78
CA SER A 211 23.21 1.78 -1.87
C SER A 211 24.58 2.07 -1.26
N GLN A 212 25.38 1.04 -0.97
CA GLN A 212 26.80 1.19 -0.62
C GLN A 212 27.60 1.78 -1.79
N GLY A 213 27.36 1.29 -3.01
CA GLY A 213 27.99 1.79 -4.23
C GLY A 213 27.71 3.28 -4.46
N ALA A 214 26.48 3.75 -4.19
CA ALA A 214 26.15 5.16 -4.23
C ALA A 214 26.99 5.99 -3.25
N ASN A 215 27.14 5.53 -2.00
CA ASN A 215 28.00 6.19 -1.02
C ASN A 215 29.48 6.20 -1.45
N GLN A 216 29.98 5.07 -1.98
CA GLN A 216 31.35 4.97 -2.49
C GLN A 216 31.62 5.91 -3.67
N VAL A 217 30.69 6.01 -4.62
CA VAL A 217 30.80 6.98 -5.74
C VAL A 217 30.84 8.41 -5.21
N TRP A 218 30.02 8.73 -4.21
CA TRP A 218 30.03 10.04 -3.56
C TRP A 218 31.37 10.35 -2.89
N SER A 219 31.98 9.35 -2.25
CA SER A 219 33.31 9.43 -1.63
C SER A 219 34.48 9.40 -2.62
N GLY A 220 34.23 9.27 -3.93
CA GLY A 220 35.26 9.21 -4.97
C GLY A 220 35.94 7.85 -5.14
N GLU A 221 35.37 6.78 -4.60
CA GLU A 221 35.89 5.42 -4.76
C GLU A 221 35.51 4.82 -6.13
N SER A 222 36.50 4.30 -6.86
CA SER A 222 36.34 3.83 -8.24
C SER A 222 35.45 2.59 -8.39
N LEU A 223 35.39 1.72 -7.38
CA LEU A 223 34.56 0.51 -7.40
C LEU A 223 33.08 0.78 -7.16
N GLY A 224 32.72 1.95 -6.61
CA GLY A 224 31.34 2.28 -6.25
C GLY A 224 30.37 2.19 -7.44
N GLY A 225 30.84 2.59 -8.64
CA GLY A 225 30.04 2.53 -9.86
C GLY A 225 29.65 1.11 -10.27
N ILE A 226 30.52 0.13 -10.01
CA ILE A 226 30.24 -1.28 -10.32
C ILE A 226 29.13 -1.80 -9.39
N TYR A 227 29.23 -1.55 -8.09
CA TYR A 227 28.20 -1.97 -7.14
C TYR A 227 26.86 -1.28 -7.38
N LEU A 228 26.88 0.01 -7.76
CA LEU A 228 25.69 0.79 -8.09
C LEU A 228 24.92 0.22 -9.30
N LEU A 229 25.63 -0.27 -10.32
CA LEU A 229 25.04 -0.78 -11.56
C LEU A 229 24.76 -2.29 -11.54
N LEU A 230 25.26 -3.02 -10.53
CA LEU A 230 25.07 -4.47 -10.40
C LEU A 230 23.60 -4.92 -10.46
N PRO A 231 22.61 -4.25 -9.81
CA PRO A 231 21.21 -4.64 -9.94
C PRO A 231 20.68 -4.53 -11.37
N LEU A 232 21.18 -3.57 -12.18
CA LEU A 232 20.77 -3.41 -13.56
C LEU A 232 21.31 -4.55 -14.44
N LEU A 233 22.53 -5.02 -14.18
CA LEU A 233 23.09 -6.20 -14.85
C LEU A 233 22.26 -7.45 -14.53
N VAL A 234 21.89 -7.63 -13.27
CA VAL A 234 20.99 -8.72 -12.85
C VAL A 234 19.61 -8.58 -13.48
N ALA A 235 19.08 -7.36 -13.57
CA ALA A 235 17.80 -7.09 -14.22
C ALA A 235 17.84 -7.49 -15.71
N ALA A 236 18.91 -7.13 -16.42
CA ALA A 236 19.10 -7.50 -17.82
C ALA A 236 19.22 -9.03 -18.01
N ALA A 237 19.98 -9.70 -17.14
CA ALA A 237 20.10 -11.15 -17.13
C ALA A 237 18.73 -11.82 -16.91
N CYS A 238 17.98 -11.40 -15.88
CA CYS A 238 16.63 -11.90 -15.62
C CYS A 238 15.69 -11.63 -16.80
N ALA A 239 15.70 -10.42 -17.37
CA ALA A 239 14.88 -10.06 -18.53
C ALA A 239 15.10 -10.99 -19.73
N SER A 240 16.35 -11.41 -19.96
CA SER A 240 16.70 -12.35 -21.03
C SER A 240 16.19 -13.79 -20.76
N ALA A 241 16.11 -14.19 -19.49
CA ALA A 241 15.68 -15.53 -19.08
C ALA A 241 14.15 -15.68 -19.04
N VAL A 242 13.43 -14.61 -18.69
CA VAL A 242 11.96 -14.63 -18.51
C VAL A 242 11.20 -15.22 -19.70
N PRO A 243 11.48 -14.87 -20.97
CA PRO A 243 10.75 -15.47 -22.11
C PRO A 243 10.87 -16.99 -22.17
N ARG A 244 12.04 -17.56 -21.87
CA ARG A 244 12.23 -19.02 -21.86
C ARG A 244 11.45 -19.67 -20.72
N LEU A 245 11.49 -19.06 -19.54
CA LEU A 245 10.75 -19.53 -18.38
C LEU A 245 9.23 -19.40 -18.56
N ALA A 246 8.77 -18.39 -19.30
CA ALA A 246 7.36 -18.18 -19.61
C ALA A 246 6.77 -19.36 -20.39
N GLU A 247 7.47 -19.86 -21.40
CA GLU A 247 7.02 -21.05 -22.14
C GLU A 247 6.98 -22.30 -21.28
N ALA A 248 7.99 -22.48 -20.43
CA ALA A 248 8.07 -23.67 -19.58
C ALA A 248 7.03 -23.66 -18.45
N GLY A 249 6.76 -22.48 -17.86
CA GLY A 249 6.03 -22.36 -16.59
C GLY A 249 4.64 -21.74 -16.70
N TRP A 250 4.36 -20.89 -17.69
CA TRP A 250 3.12 -20.09 -17.66
C TRP A 250 1.87 -20.96 -17.74
N PHE A 251 1.77 -21.90 -18.69
CA PHE A 251 0.62 -22.81 -18.77
C PHE A 251 0.55 -23.79 -17.59
N ARG A 252 1.70 -24.28 -17.12
CA ARG A 252 1.77 -25.23 -15.98
C ARG A 252 1.28 -24.65 -14.67
N ALA A 253 1.37 -23.33 -14.49
CA ALA A 253 0.83 -22.70 -13.31
C ALA A 253 -0.70 -22.83 -13.20
N SER A 254 -1.46 -22.96 -14.29
CA SER A 254 -2.94 -23.02 -14.23
C SER A 254 -3.47 -24.27 -13.54
N PRO A 255 -3.05 -25.51 -13.89
CA PRO A 255 -3.51 -26.71 -13.17
C PRO A 255 -3.05 -26.71 -11.71
N ILE A 256 -1.87 -26.17 -11.40
CA ILE A 256 -1.39 -26.05 -10.02
C ILE A 256 -2.30 -25.12 -9.21
N LEU A 257 -2.66 -23.97 -9.77
CA LEU A 257 -3.58 -23.02 -9.12
C LEU A 257 -4.98 -23.61 -8.95
N ALA A 258 -5.47 -24.35 -9.95
CA ALA A 258 -6.75 -25.04 -9.85
C ALA A 258 -6.76 -26.09 -8.72
N ASP A 259 -5.67 -26.85 -8.52
CA ASP A 259 -5.55 -27.79 -7.39
C ASP A 259 -5.50 -27.06 -6.04
N ILE A 260 -4.76 -25.95 -5.95
CA ILE A 260 -4.75 -25.11 -4.74
C ILE A 260 -6.15 -24.59 -4.43
N ASP A 261 -6.84 -24.01 -5.41
CA ASP A 261 -8.16 -23.42 -5.23
C ASP A 261 -9.23 -24.48 -4.94
N ALA A 262 -9.15 -25.66 -5.55
CA ALA A 262 -10.03 -26.79 -5.26
C ALA A 262 -9.87 -27.29 -3.81
N ARG A 263 -8.64 -27.40 -3.31
CA ARG A 263 -8.38 -27.78 -1.91
C ARG A 263 -8.89 -26.72 -0.94
N TYR A 264 -8.73 -25.44 -1.25
CA TYR A 264 -9.29 -24.36 -0.43
C TYR A 264 -10.82 -24.35 -0.45
N ALA A 265 -11.44 -24.58 -1.60
CA ALA A 265 -12.89 -24.69 -1.69
C ALA A 265 -13.43 -25.90 -0.90
N ALA A 266 -12.67 -26.99 -0.81
CA ALA A 266 -13.03 -28.16 -0.01
C ALA A 266 -12.85 -27.95 1.50
N ILE A 267 -11.91 -27.10 1.93
CA ILE A 267 -11.62 -26.81 3.34
C ILE A 267 -12.45 -25.61 3.86
N GLY A 268 -12.78 -24.66 3.00
CA GLY A 268 -13.48 -23.44 3.38
C GLY A 268 -14.91 -23.71 3.86
N GLU A 269 -15.19 -23.43 5.12
CA GLU A 269 -16.56 -23.36 5.60
C GLU A 269 -17.30 -22.27 4.81
N ARG A 270 -18.54 -22.54 4.38
CA ARG A 270 -19.40 -21.58 3.65
C ARG A 270 -19.53 -20.24 4.39
N GLU A 271 -19.30 -20.23 5.69
CA GLU A 271 -19.29 -19.05 6.56
C GLU A 271 -18.03 -18.18 6.42
N ASP A 272 -16.85 -18.74 6.11
CA ASP A 272 -15.60 -17.97 6.00
C ASP A 272 -15.65 -16.97 4.84
N GLY A 273 -16.32 -17.32 3.74
CA GLY A 273 -16.58 -16.40 2.62
C GLY A 273 -17.55 -15.25 2.96
N LEU A 274 -18.26 -15.34 4.10
CA LEU A 274 -19.17 -14.31 4.60
C LEU A 274 -18.54 -13.44 5.70
N ARG A 275 -17.35 -13.81 6.20
CA ARG A 275 -16.66 -13.05 7.23
C ARG A 275 -16.13 -11.73 6.69
N VAL A 276 -16.24 -10.69 7.50
CA VAL A 276 -15.86 -9.31 7.13
C VAL A 276 -15.01 -8.71 8.25
N TYR A 277 -14.09 -7.81 7.90
CA TYR A 277 -13.22 -7.14 8.86
C TYR A 277 -13.99 -6.62 10.10
N LEU A 278 -13.55 -7.09 11.28
CA LEU A 278 -14.12 -6.80 12.61
C LEU A 278 -15.51 -7.40 12.92
N ASP A 279 -16.04 -8.30 12.12
CA ASP A 279 -17.32 -8.98 12.41
C ASP A 279 -17.33 -9.75 13.74
N TRP A 280 -16.18 -10.28 14.17
CA TRP A 280 -16.00 -10.95 15.46
C TRP A 280 -16.36 -10.05 16.64
N THR A 281 -16.29 -8.73 16.50
CA THR A 281 -16.62 -7.79 17.57
C THR A 281 -18.12 -7.76 17.90
N VAL A 282 -18.97 -8.17 16.94
CA VAL A 282 -20.43 -8.20 17.10
C VAL A 282 -20.86 -9.16 18.21
N ARG A 283 -20.05 -10.18 18.54
CA ARG A 283 -20.34 -11.12 19.63
C ARG A 283 -20.40 -10.48 21.01
N PHE A 284 -19.84 -9.27 21.16
CA PHE A 284 -19.86 -8.51 22.41
C PHE A 284 -20.98 -7.46 22.47
N LEU A 285 -21.79 -7.33 21.40
CA LEU A 285 -22.87 -6.37 21.34
C LEU A 285 -24.21 -7.02 21.74
N PRO A 286 -25.11 -6.27 22.40
CA PRO A 286 -26.49 -6.72 22.58
C PRO A 286 -27.13 -7.07 21.24
N GLN A 287 -27.94 -8.12 21.18
CA GLN A 287 -28.53 -8.63 19.93
C GLN A 287 -29.25 -7.55 19.11
N GLY A 288 -29.92 -6.61 19.79
CA GLY A 288 -30.62 -5.49 19.16
C GLY A 288 -29.71 -4.49 18.43
N ILE A 289 -28.44 -4.37 18.83
CA ILE A 289 -27.41 -3.53 18.18
C ILE A 289 -26.59 -4.36 17.19
N GLY A 290 -26.23 -5.59 17.58
CA GLY A 290 -25.38 -6.48 16.82
C GLY A 290 -25.89 -6.76 15.40
N ARG A 291 -27.22 -6.87 15.22
CA ARG A 291 -27.84 -7.02 13.89
C ARG A 291 -27.54 -5.84 12.97
N TYR A 292 -27.65 -4.61 13.46
CA TYR A 292 -27.35 -3.40 12.70
C TYR A 292 -25.84 -3.23 12.48
N ALA A 293 -25.02 -3.56 13.48
CA ALA A 293 -23.56 -3.48 13.38
C ALA A 293 -23.03 -4.47 12.33
N MET A 294 -23.53 -5.71 12.31
CA MET A 294 -23.17 -6.70 11.31
C MET A 294 -23.55 -6.25 9.90
N LYS A 295 -24.73 -5.63 9.74
CA LYS A 295 -25.16 -5.04 8.46
C LYS A 295 -24.18 -3.96 8.01
N ASP A 296 -23.84 -3.03 8.90
CA ASP A 296 -22.96 -1.90 8.60
C ASP A 296 -21.52 -2.36 8.32
N PHE A 297 -20.98 -3.31 9.08
CA PHE A 297 -19.69 -3.93 8.81
C PHE A 297 -19.64 -4.54 7.41
N ARG A 298 -20.62 -5.39 7.06
CA ARG A 298 -20.66 -6.08 5.77
C ARG A 298 -20.88 -5.13 4.60
N HIS A 299 -21.85 -4.23 4.72
CA HIS A 299 -22.21 -3.32 3.65
C HIS A 299 -21.11 -2.27 3.42
N GLY A 300 -20.66 -1.59 4.48
CA GLY A 300 -19.65 -0.54 4.33
C GLY A 300 -18.26 -1.10 4.02
N TRP A 301 -17.89 -2.31 4.46
CA TRP A 301 -16.66 -2.95 3.97
C TRP A 301 -16.70 -3.18 2.46
N ARG A 302 -17.81 -3.71 1.93
CA ARG A 302 -17.94 -3.99 0.49
C ARG A 302 -18.01 -2.72 -0.35
N GLY A 303 -18.74 -1.71 0.12
CA GLY A 303 -18.93 -0.46 -0.62
C GLY A 303 -17.77 0.53 -0.50
N ARG A 304 -17.07 0.54 0.66
CA ARG A 304 -16.14 1.62 1.03
C ARG A 304 -14.80 1.13 1.57
N ARG A 305 -14.37 -0.09 1.17
CA ARG A 305 -13.06 -0.67 1.51
C ARG A 305 -11.89 0.30 1.37
N THR A 306 -11.90 1.16 0.33
CA THR A 306 -10.84 2.14 0.08
C THR A 306 -10.67 3.14 1.21
N LEU A 307 -11.76 3.62 1.82
CA LEU A 307 -11.68 4.55 2.96
C LEU A 307 -11.21 3.84 4.24
N LEU A 308 -11.56 2.58 4.41
CA LEU A 308 -11.10 1.75 5.53
C LEU A 308 -9.61 1.43 5.47
N VAL A 309 -9.11 1.13 4.26
CA VAL A 309 -7.67 1.07 4.01
C VAL A 309 -7.03 2.45 4.22
N GLY A 310 -7.73 3.53 3.85
CA GLY A 310 -7.33 4.91 4.13
C GLY A 310 -7.09 5.17 5.62
N ALA A 311 -7.94 4.65 6.51
CA ALA A 311 -7.77 4.78 7.97
C ALA A 311 -6.46 4.12 8.47
N TRP A 312 -6.09 2.97 7.91
CA TRP A 312 -4.79 2.34 8.17
C TRP A 312 -3.63 3.18 7.64
N LEU A 313 -3.75 3.76 6.45
CA LEU A 313 -2.71 4.63 5.88
C LEU A 313 -2.52 5.90 6.71
N VAL A 314 -3.60 6.50 7.20
CA VAL A 314 -3.53 7.60 8.18
C VAL A 314 -2.81 7.15 9.44
N GLY A 315 -3.16 5.98 9.98
CA GLY A 315 -2.51 5.42 11.16
C GLY A 315 -1.00 5.23 10.96
N VAL A 316 -0.58 4.73 9.80
CA VAL A 316 0.84 4.63 9.42
C VAL A 316 1.48 6.01 9.30
N ALA A 317 0.80 7.00 8.70
CA ALA A 317 1.32 8.36 8.63
C ALA A 317 1.47 8.99 10.02
N ALA A 318 0.53 8.76 10.92
CA ALA A 318 0.61 9.20 12.32
C ALA A 318 1.73 8.47 13.08
N PHE A 319 1.90 7.16 12.86
CA PHE A 319 3.00 6.38 13.41
C PHE A 319 4.34 6.96 12.98
N ILE A 320 4.50 7.21 11.68
CA ILE A 320 5.70 7.81 11.09
C ILE A 320 5.91 9.18 11.74
N GLY A 321 4.91 10.08 11.70
CA GLY A 321 5.02 11.42 12.29
C GLY A 321 5.40 11.43 13.77
N GLY A 322 4.91 10.46 14.54
CA GLY A 322 5.21 10.28 15.96
C GLY A 322 6.55 9.60 16.26
N TRP A 323 7.16 8.95 15.28
CA TRP A 323 8.44 8.26 15.42
C TRP A 323 9.62 9.23 15.22
N SER A 324 9.70 10.24 16.08
CA SER A 324 10.74 11.27 16.06
C SER A 324 11.24 11.60 17.48
N ASP A 325 12.52 11.92 17.60
CA ASP A 325 13.13 12.38 18.86
C ASP A 325 12.80 13.83 19.19
N GLN A 326 12.35 14.60 18.20
CA GLN A 326 11.97 16.00 18.36
C GLN A 326 10.56 16.13 18.95
N SER A 327 10.32 17.17 19.76
CA SER A 327 9.00 17.45 20.38
C SER A 327 7.88 17.58 19.35
N ILE A 328 8.21 18.14 18.17
CA ILE A 328 7.30 18.27 17.02
C ILE A 328 6.74 16.92 16.53
N GLY A 329 7.37 15.79 16.85
CA GLY A 329 6.85 14.46 16.53
C GLY A 329 5.48 14.20 17.16
N VAL A 330 5.25 14.72 18.38
CA VAL A 330 3.97 14.55 19.08
C VAL A 330 2.86 15.32 18.37
N GLU A 331 3.13 16.58 18.01
CA GLU A 331 2.22 17.42 17.25
C GLU A 331 1.88 16.80 15.89
N ARG A 332 2.88 16.29 15.16
CA ARG A 332 2.69 15.64 13.85
C ARG A 332 1.79 14.41 13.94
N ALA A 333 2.01 13.55 14.95
CA ALA A 333 1.17 12.39 15.19
C ALA A 333 -0.28 12.80 15.50
N ALA A 334 -0.46 13.76 16.41
CA ALA A 334 -1.78 14.26 16.78
C ALA A 334 -2.51 14.91 15.59
N LEU A 335 -1.84 15.75 14.80
CA LEU A 335 -2.39 16.36 13.59
C LEU A 335 -2.82 15.32 12.55
N ALA A 336 -1.98 14.31 12.30
CA ALA A 336 -2.31 13.22 11.37
C ALA A 336 -3.52 12.42 11.85
N ILE A 337 -3.61 12.10 13.15
CA ILE A 337 -4.75 11.42 13.75
C ILE A 337 -6.02 12.25 13.59
N VAL A 338 -6.00 13.52 14.00
CA VAL A 338 -7.17 14.41 13.96
C VAL A 338 -7.66 14.58 12.53
N ALA A 339 -6.77 14.97 11.61
CA ALA A 339 -7.14 15.17 10.21
C ALA A 339 -7.68 13.88 9.58
N GLY A 340 -7.04 12.74 9.86
CA GLY A 340 -7.43 11.46 9.30
C GLY A 340 -8.71 10.88 9.90
N ILE A 341 -9.00 11.10 11.18
CA ILE A 341 -10.30 10.76 11.79
C ILE A 341 -11.42 11.53 11.11
N TRP A 342 -11.27 12.85 10.96
CA TRP A 342 -12.25 13.69 10.26
C TRP A 342 -12.43 13.28 8.80
N LEU A 343 -11.34 12.98 8.09
CA LEU A 343 -11.40 12.52 6.70
C LEU A 343 -12.09 11.16 6.58
N CYS A 344 -11.70 10.18 7.39
CA CYS A 344 -12.21 8.80 7.30
C CYS A 344 -13.64 8.69 7.80
N SER A 345 -14.08 9.55 8.72
CA SER A 345 -15.48 9.64 9.17
C SER A 345 -16.46 9.99 8.05
N ALA A 346 -16.00 10.54 6.92
CA ALA A 346 -16.81 10.72 5.73
C ALA A 346 -17.44 9.40 5.20
N VAL A 347 -16.87 8.24 5.57
CA VAL A 347 -17.47 6.93 5.26
C VAL A 347 -18.89 6.81 5.80
N CYS A 348 -19.18 7.39 6.97
CA CYS A 348 -20.50 7.33 7.59
C CYS A 348 -21.55 8.10 6.76
N VAL A 349 -21.17 9.29 6.27
CA VAL A 349 -22.00 10.10 5.36
C VAL A 349 -22.33 9.32 4.10
N LEU A 350 -21.37 8.57 3.57
CA LEU A 350 -21.52 7.77 2.35
C LEU A 350 -22.34 6.50 2.57
N MET A 351 -22.22 5.85 3.72
CA MET A 351 -22.96 4.62 4.04
C MET A 351 -24.47 4.80 4.04
N ASP A 352 -24.97 5.96 4.48
CA ASP A 352 -26.42 6.23 4.40
C ASP A 352 -26.89 6.39 2.95
N LYS A 353 -26.06 6.98 2.09
CA LYS A 353 -26.38 7.16 0.67
C LYS A 353 -26.46 5.84 -0.09
N ASP A 354 -25.48 4.95 0.14
CA ASP A 354 -25.34 3.71 -0.63
C ASP A 354 -26.20 2.54 -0.11
N GLU A 355 -26.92 2.73 0.99
CA GLU A 355 -27.70 1.66 1.59
C GLU A 355 -28.81 1.18 0.63
N PRO A 356 -28.82 -0.11 0.24
CA PRO A 356 -29.84 -0.67 -0.63
C PRO A 356 -31.25 -0.50 -0.07
N GLU A 357 -32.21 -0.22 -0.95
CA GLU A 357 -33.61 0.00 -0.57
C GLU A 357 -34.22 -1.21 0.15
N PHE A 358 -33.87 -2.44 -0.24
CA PHE A 358 -34.35 -3.64 0.44
C PHE A 358 -33.88 -3.74 1.89
N LEU A 359 -32.66 -3.28 2.22
CA LEU A 359 -32.16 -3.25 3.59
C LEU A 359 -32.88 -2.20 4.43
N ARG A 360 -33.25 -1.06 3.82
CA ARG A 360 -34.08 -0.04 4.46
C ARG A 360 -35.51 -0.53 4.74
N ALA A 361 -36.05 -1.37 3.88
CA ALA A 361 -37.36 -1.98 4.06
C ALA A 361 -37.36 -3.11 5.11
N TRP A 362 -36.30 -3.94 5.14
CA TRP A 362 -36.22 -5.13 6.02
C TRP A 362 -35.71 -4.83 7.43
N LEU A 363 -34.98 -3.74 7.62
CA LEU A 363 -34.49 -3.30 8.94
C LEU A 363 -35.07 -1.91 9.22
N PRO A 364 -36.02 -1.77 10.17
CA PRO A 364 -36.72 -0.51 10.39
C PRO A 364 -35.74 0.64 10.61
N ALA A 365 -35.90 1.70 9.80
CA ALA A 365 -35.13 2.92 9.94
C ALA A 365 -35.68 3.74 11.12
N GLY A 366 -34.85 4.00 12.14
CA GLY A 366 -35.17 5.04 13.13
C GLY A 366 -34.88 4.75 14.60
N GLY A 367 -34.42 3.55 14.98
CA GLY A 367 -34.13 3.23 16.39
C GLY A 367 -32.76 3.73 16.88
N SER A 368 -32.67 4.05 18.18
CA SER A 368 -31.39 4.34 18.87
C SER A 368 -30.35 3.24 18.65
N SER A 369 -30.78 1.98 18.59
CA SER A 369 -29.91 0.82 18.29
C SER A 369 -29.18 0.92 16.95
N ARG A 370 -29.80 1.51 15.92
CA ARG A 370 -29.16 1.71 14.60
C ARG A 370 -28.07 2.78 14.70
N TYR A 371 -28.34 3.89 15.38
CA TYR A 371 -27.37 4.95 15.58
C TYR A 371 -26.19 4.49 16.43
N LEU A 372 -26.46 3.77 17.52
CA LEU A 372 -25.41 3.18 18.36
C LEU A 372 -24.56 2.16 17.60
N ALA A 373 -25.19 1.29 16.79
CA ALA A 373 -24.47 0.35 15.94
C ALA A 373 -23.55 1.07 14.94
N ARG A 374 -24.05 2.13 14.31
CA ARG A 374 -23.28 2.90 13.33
C ARG A 374 -22.13 3.66 13.96
N ALA A 375 -22.36 4.30 15.10
CA ALA A 375 -21.31 4.95 15.87
C ALA A 375 -20.24 3.93 16.28
N TYR A 376 -20.64 2.76 16.76
CA TYR A 376 -19.73 1.67 17.12
C TYR A 376 -18.87 1.22 15.93
N VAL A 377 -19.50 0.90 14.79
CA VAL A 377 -18.81 0.47 13.57
C VAL A 377 -17.82 1.54 13.10
N LEU A 378 -18.22 2.80 13.13
CA LEU A 378 -17.36 3.91 12.73
C LEU A 378 -16.16 4.06 13.67
N CYS A 379 -16.39 4.07 14.99
CA CYS A 379 -15.31 4.08 15.97
C CYS A 379 -14.35 2.91 15.76
N ALA A 380 -14.88 1.70 15.55
CA ALA A 380 -14.08 0.48 15.30
C ALA A 380 -13.20 0.62 14.05
N TRP A 381 -13.72 1.23 12.99
CA TRP A 381 -12.98 1.48 11.75
C TRP A 381 -11.96 2.61 11.83
N LEU A 382 -12.14 3.55 12.75
CA LEU A 382 -11.20 4.65 12.99
C LEU A 382 -10.07 4.29 13.95
N GLN A 383 -10.17 3.16 14.67
CA GLN A 383 -9.12 2.69 15.59
C GLN A 383 -7.71 2.65 14.97
N PRO A 384 -7.51 2.23 13.71
CA PRO A 384 -6.19 2.25 13.09
C PRO A 384 -5.58 3.65 12.98
N CYS A 385 -6.40 4.70 12.77
CA CYS A 385 -5.92 6.09 12.75
C CYS A 385 -5.27 6.43 14.09
N LEU A 386 -5.96 6.09 15.18
CA LEU A 386 -5.63 6.47 16.54
C LEU A 386 -4.43 5.69 17.10
N TRP A 387 -4.55 4.35 17.16
CA TRP A 387 -3.66 3.55 17.99
C TRP A 387 -2.24 3.46 17.45
N LEU A 388 -2.05 3.53 16.14
CA LEU A 388 -0.71 3.47 15.56
C LEU A 388 0.11 4.72 15.96
N GLY A 389 -0.45 5.92 15.84
CA GLY A 389 0.22 7.14 16.28
C GLY A 389 0.40 7.24 17.80
N VAL A 390 -0.60 6.80 18.58
CA VAL A 390 -0.47 6.73 20.05
C VAL A 390 0.64 5.77 20.45
N ALA A 391 0.70 4.58 19.84
CA ALA A 391 1.75 3.60 20.12
C ALA A 391 3.15 4.13 19.76
N SER A 392 3.33 4.77 18.60
CA SER A 392 4.63 5.34 18.23
C SER A 392 5.12 6.37 19.23
N VAL A 393 4.26 7.31 19.63
CA VAL A 393 4.64 8.37 20.58
C VAL A 393 4.85 7.79 21.98
N THR A 394 4.01 6.84 22.40
CA THR A 394 4.16 6.17 23.69
C THR A 394 5.49 5.42 23.80
N ILE A 395 5.85 4.67 22.76
CA ILE A 395 7.11 3.92 22.70
C ILE A 395 8.30 4.87 22.65
N ARG A 396 8.21 5.96 21.88
CA ARG A 396 9.35 6.84 21.63
C ARG A 396 9.57 7.89 22.72
N ARG A 397 8.50 8.38 23.35
CA ARG A 397 8.53 9.53 24.28
C ARG A 397 7.84 9.28 25.62
N GLY A 398 7.18 8.14 25.79
CA GLY A 398 6.56 7.72 27.05
C GLY A 398 5.06 7.98 27.13
N LEU A 399 4.48 7.55 28.25
CA LEU A 399 3.03 7.48 28.45
C LEU A 399 2.33 8.84 28.47
N ILE A 400 2.99 9.90 28.95
CA ILE A 400 2.39 11.24 29.06
C ILE A 400 2.13 11.80 27.65
N ASP A 401 3.16 11.84 26.80
CA ASP A 401 3.03 12.31 25.42
C ASP A 401 2.06 11.44 24.62
N GLY A 402 2.12 10.12 24.81
CA GLY A 402 1.16 9.19 24.21
C GLY A 402 -0.29 9.44 24.66
N GLY A 403 -0.49 9.74 25.94
CA GLY A 403 -1.79 10.07 26.52
C GLY A 403 -2.37 11.38 25.97
N ALA A 404 -1.53 12.38 25.73
CA ALA A 404 -1.96 13.63 25.11
C ALA A 404 -2.40 13.44 23.65
N VAL A 405 -1.66 12.65 22.86
CA VAL A 405 -2.06 12.25 21.49
C VAL A 405 -3.38 11.49 21.50
N LEU A 406 -3.54 10.55 22.45
CA LEU A 406 -4.77 9.79 22.63
C LEU A 406 -5.95 10.71 22.92
N LEU A 407 -5.78 11.71 23.80
CA LEU A 407 -6.83 12.67 24.13
C LEU A 407 -7.32 13.43 22.90
N PHE A 408 -6.42 14.01 22.09
CA PHE A 408 -6.79 14.70 20.86
C PHE A 408 -7.52 13.80 19.87
N GLY A 409 -7.05 12.56 19.72
CA GLY A 409 -7.69 11.58 18.84
C GLY A 409 -9.08 11.16 19.32
N VAL A 410 -9.26 10.95 20.63
CA VAL A 410 -10.57 10.63 21.22
C VAL A 410 -11.53 11.81 21.06
N VAL A 411 -11.09 13.04 21.34
CA VAL A 411 -11.89 14.26 21.13
C VAL A 411 -12.32 14.39 19.67
N ALA A 412 -11.39 14.21 18.72
CA ALA A 412 -11.71 14.23 17.30
C ALA A 412 -12.72 13.14 16.93
N MET A 413 -12.59 11.92 17.46
CA MET A 413 -13.54 10.84 17.20
C MET A 413 -14.93 11.13 17.77
N VAL A 414 -15.01 11.63 19.01
CA VAL A 414 -16.25 12.01 19.69
C VAL A 414 -16.99 13.12 18.95
N LEU A 415 -16.27 14.02 18.26
CA LEU A 415 -16.88 15.09 17.46
C LEU A 415 -17.20 14.64 16.02
N ALA A 416 -16.29 13.94 15.36
CA ALA A 416 -16.42 13.55 13.96
C ALA A 416 -17.51 12.50 13.73
N VAL A 417 -17.66 11.53 14.65
CA VAL A 417 -18.66 10.47 14.55
C VAL A 417 -20.08 11.04 14.50
N PRO A 418 -20.57 11.80 15.51
CA PRO A 418 -21.91 12.37 15.45
C PRO A 418 -22.08 13.37 14.31
N SER A 419 -21.05 14.19 14.02
CA SER A 419 -21.10 15.14 12.90
C SER A 419 -21.32 14.43 11.55
N SER A 420 -20.60 13.34 11.32
CA SER A 420 -20.74 12.53 10.11
C SER A 420 -22.10 11.83 10.03
N MET A 421 -22.64 11.39 11.16
CA MET A 421 -23.97 10.77 11.23
C MET A 421 -25.09 11.77 10.94
N VAL A 422 -25.03 12.98 11.52
CA VAL A 422 -25.99 14.07 11.23
C VAL A 422 -25.91 14.47 9.76
N CYS A 423 -24.71 14.63 9.22
CA CYS A 423 -24.53 14.95 7.80
C CYS A 423 -24.98 13.81 6.87
N GLY A 424 -24.87 12.55 7.29
CA GLY A 424 -25.34 11.38 6.53
C GLY A 424 -26.86 11.37 6.32
N GLN A 425 -27.62 12.02 7.20
CA GLN A 425 -29.07 12.20 7.03
C GLN A 425 -29.39 13.13 5.84
N LEU A 426 -28.45 14.00 5.44
CA LEU A 426 -28.61 14.96 4.34
C LEU A 426 -28.30 14.34 2.98
N ARG A 427 -28.81 13.13 2.69
CA ARG A 427 -28.70 12.34 1.44
C ARG A 427 -27.71 12.88 0.38
N ASP A 428 -28.14 13.87 -0.42
CA ASP A 428 -27.37 14.38 -1.57
C ASP A 428 -26.39 15.50 -1.23
N ARG A 429 -26.56 16.16 -0.09
CA ARG A 429 -25.76 17.31 0.37
C ARG A 429 -24.80 16.96 1.51
N GLY A 430 -24.90 15.76 2.08
CA GLY A 430 -24.17 15.37 3.28
C GLY A 430 -22.67 15.59 3.19
N LEU A 431 -22.03 15.22 2.07
CA LEU A 431 -20.60 15.45 1.88
C LEU A 431 -20.25 16.93 1.66
N ALA A 432 -21.13 17.68 0.99
CA ALA A 432 -20.91 19.11 0.75
C ALA A 432 -20.98 19.92 2.05
N VAL A 433 -21.75 19.46 3.04
CA VAL A 433 -21.82 20.06 4.38
C VAL A 433 -20.71 19.51 5.28
N TYR A 434 -20.49 18.20 5.28
CA TYR A 434 -19.50 17.55 6.13
C TYR A 434 -18.08 17.99 5.81
N GLY A 435 -17.73 18.14 4.53
CA GLY A 435 -16.36 18.51 4.11
C GLY A 435 -15.86 19.81 4.75
N PRO A 436 -16.58 20.94 4.61
CA PRO A 436 -16.21 22.19 5.27
C PRO A 436 -16.20 22.09 6.80
N VAL A 437 -17.20 21.44 7.41
CA VAL A 437 -17.25 21.24 8.87
C VAL A 437 -16.03 20.47 9.36
N ALA A 438 -15.68 19.38 8.68
CA ALA A 438 -14.53 18.55 8.97
C ALA A 438 -13.21 19.32 8.83
N ALA A 439 -13.07 20.12 7.77
CA ALA A 439 -11.88 20.93 7.55
C ALA A 439 -11.69 22.00 8.65
N VAL A 440 -12.76 22.73 9.00
CA VAL A 440 -12.71 23.74 10.06
C VAL A 440 -12.44 23.11 11.41
N ALA A 441 -13.15 22.04 11.77
CA ALA A 441 -12.96 21.37 13.06
C ALA A 441 -11.56 20.75 13.19
N ALA A 442 -11.04 20.12 12.13
CA ALA A 442 -9.67 19.61 12.11
C ALA A 442 -8.63 20.75 12.23
N ALA A 443 -8.86 21.88 11.57
CA ALA A 443 -7.96 23.04 11.66
C ALA A 443 -7.97 23.67 13.06
N VAL A 444 -9.13 23.84 13.69
CA VAL A 444 -9.25 24.37 15.05
C VAL A 444 -8.53 23.47 16.05
N LEU A 445 -8.77 22.15 15.99
CA LEU A 445 -8.03 21.20 16.82
C LEU A 445 -6.53 21.22 16.51
N GLY A 446 -6.15 21.41 15.24
CA GLY A 446 -4.76 21.54 14.84
C GLY A 446 -4.06 22.76 15.45
N VAL A 447 -4.73 23.92 15.47
CA VAL A 447 -4.22 25.14 16.13
C VAL A 447 -4.04 24.92 17.64
N LEU A 448 -4.97 24.23 18.30
CA LEU A 448 -4.85 23.88 19.71
C LEU A 448 -3.68 22.93 19.98
N ILE A 449 -3.41 21.99 19.07
CA ILE A 449 -2.25 21.10 19.14
C ILE A 449 -0.96 21.92 19.02
N THR A 450 -0.85 22.81 18.03
CA THR A 450 0.39 23.57 17.84
C THR A 450 0.61 24.66 18.89
N GLY A 451 -0.46 25.22 19.47
CA GLY A 451 -0.37 26.28 20.48
C GLY A 451 -0.29 25.78 21.92
N GLY A 452 -0.61 24.51 22.19
CA GLY A 452 -0.52 23.91 23.52
C GLY A 452 0.84 23.27 23.85
N TRP A 453 1.73 23.15 22.86
CA TRP A 453 3.02 22.45 22.96
C TRP A 453 4.23 23.39 22.77
N SER A 454 3.98 24.65 22.41
CA SER A 454 4.93 25.78 22.50
C SER A 454 4.96 26.35 23.92
#